data_AF-A0A2A2PXK6-F1
#
_entry.id   AF-A0A2A2PXK6-F1
#
_cell.length_a   1.000
_cell.length_b   1.000
_cell.length_c   1.000
_cell.angle_alpha   90.00
_cell.angle_beta   90.00
_cell.angle_gamma   90.00
#
_symmetry.space_group_name_H-M   'P 1'
#
loop_
_entity.id
_entity.type
_entity.pdbx_description
1 polymer ?
#
loop_
_entity_poly.entity_id
_entity_poly.type
_entity_poly.pdbx_seq_one_letter_code
_entity_poly.pdbx_strand_id
1 'polypeptide(L)'
;MKIDPTDRWARWLAGGAGAMDFVTGLGLVLLPAFTLSLMRVPVPGAEALAYVRFTGVFVGSVGASYLWALLKGGPAALRTVFQVTMIFRGGAGTFTGVGVATGMFHPAWLAVTFTDLGLVAAQGWLLRKGLGRDA
;
A
#
# COMPACT_ATOMS: atom_id res chain seq x y z
N MET A 1 -24.19 -19.00 3.76
CA MET A 1 -23.29 -18.28 4.67
C MET A 1 -23.40 -16.79 4.36
N LYS A 2 -24.03 -15.98 5.24
CA LYS A 2 -24.14 -14.52 5.04
C LYS A 2 -22.76 -13.92 5.32
N ILE A 3 -22.16 -13.26 4.32
CA ILE A 3 -20.91 -12.52 4.51
C ILE A 3 -21.25 -11.26 5.29
N ASP A 4 -20.58 -11.04 6.43
CA ASP A 4 -20.68 -9.79 7.19
C ASP A 4 -20.35 -8.61 6.25
N PRO A 5 -21.15 -7.53 6.23
CA PRO A 5 -20.84 -6.32 5.46
C PRO A 5 -19.39 -5.84 5.67
N THR A 6 -18.85 -5.95 6.88
CA THR A 6 -17.47 -5.60 7.26
C THR A 6 -16.45 -6.47 6.52
N ASP A 7 -16.68 -7.78 6.44
CA ASP A 7 -15.82 -8.71 5.71
C ASP A 7 -15.83 -8.44 4.21
N ARG A 8 -17.00 -8.07 3.66
CA ARG A 8 -17.11 -7.69 2.25
C ARG A 8 -16.26 -6.46 1.97
N TRP A 9 -16.39 -5.40 2.77
CA TRP A 9 -15.58 -4.18 2.62
C TRP A 9 -14.09 -4.45 2.81
N ALA A 10 -13.70 -5.30 3.77
CA ALA A 10 -12.31 -5.69 3.96
C ALA A 10 -11.74 -6.42 2.75
N ARG A 11 -12.49 -7.33 2.12
CA ARG A 11 -12.06 -8.01 0.89
C ARG A 11 -11.90 -7.05 -0.29
N TRP A 12 -12.82 -6.09 -0.46
CA TRP A 12 -12.70 -5.06 -1.49
C TRP A 12 -11.49 -4.17 -1.26
N LEU A 13 -11.28 -3.70 -0.02
CA LEU A 13 -10.14 -2.89 0.33
C LEU A 13 -8.83 -3.66 0.11
N ALA A 14 -8.75 -4.92 0.56
CA ALA A 14 -7.59 -5.78 0.37
C ALA A 14 -7.30 -6.05 -1.11
N GLY A 15 -8.33 -6.33 -1.91
CA GLY A 15 -8.18 -6.54 -3.34
C GLY A 15 -7.70 -5.30 -4.07
N GLY A 16 -8.33 -4.14 -3.80
CA GLY A 16 -7.97 -2.86 -4.41
C GLY A 16 -6.57 -2.39 -4.03
N ALA A 17 -6.29 -2.31 -2.72
CA ALA A 17 -4.98 -1.90 -2.20
C ALA A 17 -3.88 -2.90 -2.60
N GLY A 18 -4.17 -4.20 -2.51
CA GLY A 18 -3.24 -5.27 -2.88
C GLY A 18 -2.86 -5.24 -4.36
N ALA A 19 -3.84 -5.12 -5.24
CA ALA A 19 -3.59 -5.03 -6.69
C ALA A 19 -2.84 -3.74 -7.05
N MET A 20 -3.24 -2.60 -6.49
CA MET A 20 -2.58 -1.31 -6.72
C MET A 20 -1.11 -1.36 -6.31
N ASP A 21 -0.80 -1.80 -5.09
CA ASP A 21 0.56 -1.90 -4.60
C ASP A 21 1.36 -2.93 -5.42
N PHE A 22 0.77 -4.09 -5.74
CA PHE A 22 1.46 -5.15 -6.48
C PHE A 22 1.85 -4.69 -7.89
N VAL A 23 0.90 -4.10 -8.63
CA VAL A 23 1.14 -3.58 -9.98
C VAL A 23 2.12 -2.40 -9.94
N THR A 24 1.98 -1.49 -8.98
CA THR A 24 2.92 -0.37 -8.82
C THR A 24 4.33 -0.88 -8.51
N GLY A 25 4.46 -1.84 -7.59
CA GLY A 25 5.73 -2.47 -7.24
C GLY A 25 6.38 -3.15 -8.44
N LEU A 26 5.64 -3.96 -9.21
CA LEU A 26 6.13 -4.55 -10.45
C LEU A 26 6.57 -3.49 -11.47
N GLY A 27 5.80 -2.41 -11.61
CA GLY A 27 6.15 -1.27 -12.45
C GLY A 27 7.47 -0.63 -12.03
N LEU A 28 7.64 -0.34 -10.74
CA LEU A 28 8.88 0.22 -10.20
C LEU A 28 10.07 -0.74 -10.36
N VAL A 29 9.85 -2.05 -10.27
CA VAL A 29 10.91 -3.05 -10.46
C VAL A 29 11.32 -3.17 -11.93
N LEU A 30 10.38 -3.18 -12.87
CA LEU A 30 10.65 -3.46 -14.28
C LEU A 30 10.94 -2.18 -15.09
N LEU A 31 10.12 -1.16 -14.90
CA LEU A 31 10.08 0.09 -15.67
C LEU A 31 9.99 1.33 -14.74
N PRO A 32 10.95 1.56 -13.82
CA PRO A 32 10.86 2.58 -12.78
C PRO A 32 10.62 3.99 -13.30
N ALA A 33 11.34 4.40 -14.34
CA ALA A 33 11.20 5.74 -14.92
C ALA A 33 9.80 5.98 -15.49
N PHE A 34 9.23 4.98 -16.16
CA PHE A 34 7.87 5.05 -16.70
C PHE A 34 6.84 5.09 -15.58
N THR A 35 6.96 4.23 -14.56
CA THR A 35 6.04 4.21 -13.42
C THR A 35 6.07 5.53 -12.64
N LEU A 36 7.25 6.10 -12.38
CA LEU A 36 7.38 7.42 -11.76
C LEU A 36 6.74 8.53 -12.61
N SER A 37 6.89 8.46 -13.94
CA SER A 37 6.27 9.42 -14.86
C SER A 37 4.75 9.36 -14.83
N LEU A 38 4.15 8.16 -14.71
CA LEU A 38 2.69 8.01 -14.51
C LEU A 38 2.23 8.65 -13.19
N MET A 39 3.06 8.58 -12.15
CA MET A 39 2.82 9.27 -10.88
C MET A 39 3.13 10.77 -10.92
N ARG A 40 3.58 11.29 -12.08
CA ARG A 40 4.07 12.67 -12.26
C ARG A 40 5.22 13.03 -11.30
N VAL A 41 5.99 12.04 -10.90
CA VAL A 41 7.22 12.21 -10.11
C VAL A 41 8.39 12.39 -11.07
N PRO A 42 9.23 13.44 -10.90
CA PRO A 42 10.43 13.60 -11.70
C PRO A 42 11.32 12.35 -11.65
N VAL A 43 11.78 11.89 -12.82
CA VAL A 43 12.64 10.71 -12.91
C VAL A 43 14.04 11.08 -12.41
N PRO A 44 14.58 10.38 -11.39
CA PRO A 44 15.90 10.68 -10.87
C PRO A 44 17.01 10.09 -11.77
N GLY A 45 18.27 10.39 -11.43
CA GLY A 45 19.43 9.81 -12.12
C GLY A 45 19.49 8.28 -12.04
N ALA A 46 20.27 7.68 -12.94
CA ALA A 46 20.33 6.22 -13.11
C ALA A 46 20.70 5.45 -11.82
N GLU A 47 21.59 6.00 -10.99
CA GLU A 47 21.99 5.38 -9.72
C GLU A 47 20.81 5.29 -8.74
N ALA A 48 20.01 6.34 -8.65
CA ALA A 48 18.82 6.36 -7.80
C ALA A 48 17.73 5.38 -8.28
N LEU A 49 17.66 5.11 -9.59
CA LEU A 49 16.70 4.15 -10.13
C LEU A 49 16.94 2.72 -9.64
N ALA A 50 18.18 2.34 -9.28
CA ALA A 50 18.44 1.04 -8.67
C ALA A 50 17.75 0.92 -7.30
N TYR A 51 17.80 1.97 -6.48
CA TYR A 51 17.10 2.02 -5.20
C TYR A 51 15.59 2.10 -5.37
N VAL A 52 15.09 2.78 -6.41
CA VAL A 52 13.65 2.77 -6.75
C VAL A 52 13.17 1.36 -7.08
N ARG A 53 13.94 0.59 -7.87
CA ARG A 53 13.62 -0.82 -8.15
C ARG A 53 13.59 -1.64 -6.87
N PHE A 54 14.57 -1.44 -5.99
CA PHE A 54 14.61 -2.10 -4.68
C PHE A 54 13.36 -1.77 -3.84
N THR A 55 12.98 -0.49 -3.74
CA THR A 55 11.72 -0.06 -3.11
C THR A 55 10.51 -0.73 -3.75
N GLY A 56 10.50 -0.85 -5.08
CA GLY A 56 9.45 -1.55 -5.84
C GLY A 56 9.26 -3.00 -5.40
N VAL A 57 10.32 -3.73 -5.02
CA VAL A 57 10.21 -5.09 -4.48
C VAL A 57 9.43 -5.10 -3.17
N PHE A 58 9.67 -4.15 -2.26
CA PHE A 58 8.91 -4.04 -1.01
C PHE A 58 7.45 -3.67 -1.26
N VAL A 59 7.19 -2.66 -2.11
CA VAL A 59 5.83 -2.25 -2.45
C VAL A 59 5.06 -3.42 -3.08
N GLY A 60 5.70 -4.13 -4.01
CA GLY A 60 5.14 -5.34 -4.61
C GLY A 60 4.85 -6.44 -3.58
N SER A 61 5.77 -6.66 -2.65
CA SER A 61 5.60 -7.68 -1.60
C SER A 61 4.46 -7.33 -0.63
N VAL A 62 4.30 -6.04 -0.28
CA VAL A 62 3.14 -5.55 0.48
C VAL A 62 1.85 -5.86 -0.28
N GLY A 63 1.77 -5.51 -1.57
CA GLY A 63 0.60 -5.82 -2.39
C GLY A 63 0.30 -7.32 -2.48
N ALA A 64 1.32 -8.13 -2.71
CA ALA A 64 1.20 -9.59 -2.75
C ALA A 64 0.69 -10.17 -1.42
N SER A 65 1.06 -9.60 -0.27
CA SER A 65 0.58 -10.06 1.04
C SER A 65 -0.95 -9.91 1.20
N TYR A 66 -1.53 -8.82 0.71
CA TYR A 66 -3.00 -8.65 0.66
C TYR A 66 -3.66 -9.68 -0.24
N LEU A 67 -3.12 -9.86 -1.45
CA LEU A 67 -3.68 -10.81 -2.42
C LEU A 67 -3.58 -12.24 -1.90
N TRP A 68 -2.48 -12.59 -1.23
CA TRP A 68 -2.32 -13.88 -0.58
C TRP A 68 -3.36 -14.10 0.52
N ALA A 69 -3.53 -13.14 1.44
CA ALA A 69 -4.54 -13.24 2.50
C ALA A 69 -5.96 -13.35 1.91
N LEU A 70 -6.25 -12.62 0.83
CA LEU A 70 -7.54 -12.66 0.14
C LEU A 70 -7.81 -14.02 -0.51
N LEU A 71 -6.80 -14.62 -1.17
CA LEU A 71 -6.94 -15.87 -1.91
C LEU A 71 -6.87 -17.12 -1.03
N LYS A 72 -6.10 -17.07 0.07
CA LYS A 72 -5.71 -18.27 0.84
C LYS A 72 -5.87 -18.15 2.36
N GLY A 73 -6.01 -16.94 2.92
CA GLY A 73 -5.81 -16.71 4.35
C GLY A 73 -7.07 -16.50 5.21
N GLY A 74 -8.24 -16.26 4.60
CA GLY A 74 -9.49 -16.04 5.35
C GLY A 74 -9.49 -14.76 6.21
N PRO A 75 -10.49 -14.57 7.09
CA PRO A 75 -10.67 -13.33 7.85
C PRO A 75 -9.53 -13.02 8.84
N ALA A 76 -8.98 -14.03 9.51
CA ALA A 76 -7.85 -13.86 10.44
C ALA A 76 -6.58 -13.37 9.73
N ALA A 77 -6.23 -13.95 8.57
CA ALA A 77 -5.08 -13.47 7.81
C ALA A 77 -5.28 -12.04 7.27
N LEU A 78 -6.50 -11.71 6.82
CA LEU A 78 -6.82 -10.34 6.40
C LEU A 78 -6.64 -9.34 7.55
N ARG A 79 -7.05 -9.70 8.77
CA ARG A 79 -6.82 -8.90 9.97
C ARG A 79 -5.33 -8.69 10.21
N THR A 80 -4.52 -9.75 10.18
CA THR A 80 -3.07 -9.68 10.37
C THR A 80 -2.40 -8.81 9.31
N VAL A 81 -2.73 -9.02 8.03
CA VAL A 81 -2.19 -8.20 6.94
C VAL A 81 -2.58 -6.74 7.13
N PHE A 82 -3.82 -6.42 7.51
CA PHE A 82 -4.20 -5.02 7.77
C PHE A 82 -3.41 -4.41 8.91
N GLN A 83 -3.20 -5.13 10.01
CA GLN A 83 -2.40 -4.64 11.13
C GLN A 83 -0.96 -4.35 10.72
N VAL A 84 -0.31 -5.27 10.02
CA VAL A 84 1.08 -5.14 9.59
C VAL A 84 1.24 -4.04 8.55
N THR A 85 0.37 -4.01 7.56
CA THR A 85 0.46 -3.04 6.45
C THR A 85 0.11 -1.62 6.89
N MET A 86 -0.73 -1.42 7.90
CA MET A 86 -0.91 -0.10 8.50
C MET A 86 0.39 0.48 9.05
N ILE A 87 1.29 -0.34 9.59
CA ILE A 87 2.60 0.12 10.09
C ILE A 87 3.44 0.61 8.92
N PHE A 88 3.55 -0.20 7.86
CA PHE A 88 4.32 0.17 6.66
C PHE A 88 3.75 1.42 5.99
N ARG A 89 2.43 1.48 5.78
CA ARG A 89 1.75 2.64 5.17
C ARG A 89 1.83 3.88 6.04
N GLY A 90 1.65 3.74 7.36
CA GLY A 90 1.81 4.84 8.30
C GLY A 90 3.22 5.43 8.25
N GLY A 91 4.24 4.56 8.23
CA GLY A 91 5.64 4.97 8.07
C GLY A 91 5.90 5.64 6.72
N ALA A 92 5.54 4.99 5.61
CA ALA A 92 5.77 5.48 4.26
C ALA A 92 5.05 6.81 4.00
N GLY A 93 3.74 6.87 4.26
CA GLY A 93 2.94 8.07 4.04
C GLY A 93 3.36 9.24 4.92
N THR A 94 3.72 9.00 6.19
CA THR A 94 4.25 10.05 7.07
C THR A 94 5.60 10.55 6.57
N PHE A 95 6.52 9.63 6.22
CA PHE A 95 7.84 9.97 5.72
C PHE A 95 7.77 10.78 4.43
N THR A 96 6.94 10.37 3.46
CA THR A 96 6.75 11.14 2.22
C THR A 96 6.09 12.49 2.48
N GLY A 97 5.11 12.56 3.40
CA GLY A 97 4.46 13.81 3.79
C GLY A 97 5.43 14.82 4.39
N VAL A 98 6.25 14.39 5.36
CA VAL A 98 7.30 15.21 5.95
C VAL A 98 8.34 15.60 4.90
N GLY A 99 8.76 14.67 4.04
CA GLY A 99 9.72 14.94 2.97
C GLY A 99 9.24 16.01 1.99
N VAL A 100 7.95 16.04 1.64
CA VAL A 100 7.40 17.14 0.83
C VAL A 100 7.36 18.43 1.63
N ALA A 101 6.91 18.40 2.89
CA ALA A 101 6.80 19.60 3.73
C ALA A 101 8.14 20.29 4.00
N THR A 102 9.24 19.53 4.04
CA THR A 102 10.61 20.05 4.23
C THR A 102 11.33 20.36 2.92
N GLY A 103 10.68 20.17 1.77
CA GLY A 103 11.29 20.39 0.44
C GLY A 103 12.27 19.30 0.00
N MET A 104 12.37 18.18 0.72
CA MET A 104 13.19 17.01 0.34
C MET A 104 12.61 16.28 -0.88
N PHE A 105 11.28 16.24 -1.01
CA PHE A 105 10.58 15.54 -2.09
C PHE A 105 9.71 16.46 -2.93
N HIS A 106 9.58 16.11 -4.21
CA HIS A 106 8.68 16.79 -5.14
C HIS A 106 7.20 16.66 -4.70
N PRO A 107 6.35 17.70 -4.85
CA PRO A 107 4.95 17.67 -4.39
C PRO A 107 4.09 16.51 -4.90
N ALA A 108 4.42 15.94 -6.06
CA ALA A 108 3.73 14.75 -6.59
C ALA A 108 3.75 13.55 -5.62
N TRP A 109 4.73 13.48 -4.70
CA TRP A 109 4.80 12.45 -3.67
C TRP A 109 3.67 12.55 -2.63
N LEU A 110 2.92 13.66 -2.57
CA LEU A 110 1.71 13.74 -1.75
C LEU A 110 0.66 12.70 -2.17
N ALA A 111 0.68 12.23 -3.42
CA ALA A 111 -0.18 11.13 -3.83
C ALA A 111 0.05 9.87 -2.98
N VAL A 112 1.32 9.55 -2.65
CA VAL A 112 1.68 8.44 -1.77
C VAL A 112 1.21 8.71 -0.35
N THR A 113 1.49 9.90 0.19
CA THR A 113 1.05 10.34 1.52
C THR A 113 -0.46 10.17 1.71
N PHE A 114 -1.27 10.72 0.81
CA PHE A 114 -2.73 10.67 0.93
C PHE A 114 -3.28 9.26 0.72
N THR A 115 -2.71 8.51 -0.22
CA THR A 115 -3.13 7.12 -0.47
C THR A 115 -2.84 6.25 0.74
N ASP A 116 -1.62 6.31 1.28
CA ASP A 116 -1.20 5.48 2.41
C ASP A 116 -1.92 5.85 3.70
N LEU A 117 -1.98 7.12 4.07
CA LEU A 117 -2.67 7.54 5.29
C LEU A 117 -4.18 7.37 5.19
N GLY A 118 -4.77 7.53 4.00
CA GLY A 118 -6.16 7.21 3.74
C GLY A 118 -6.45 5.71 3.94
N LEU A 119 -5.58 4.84 3.44
CA LEU A 119 -5.69 3.40 3.65
C LEU A 119 -5.48 3.00 5.12
N VAL A 120 -4.54 3.64 5.83
CA VAL A 120 -4.38 3.46 7.29
C VAL A 120 -5.68 3.79 8.03
N ALA A 121 -6.33 4.91 7.69
CA ALA A 121 -7.61 5.29 8.29
C ALA A 121 -8.71 4.28 7.98
N ALA A 122 -8.83 3.83 6.72
CA ALA A 122 -9.82 2.85 6.30
C ALA A 122 -9.61 1.47 6.97
N GLN A 123 -8.38 0.99 7.03
CA GLN A 123 -8.02 -0.25 7.71
C GLN A 123 -8.27 -0.17 9.21
N GLY A 124 -7.88 0.93 9.85
CA GLY A 124 -8.14 1.19 11.27
C GLY A 124 -9.63 1.19 11.58
N TRP A 125 -10.45 1.76 10.71
CA TRP A 125 -11.91 1.72 10.83
C TRP A 125 -12.46 0.29 10.74
N LEU A 126 -12.04 -0.52 9.75
CA LEU A 126 -12.47 -1.91 9.60
C LEU A 126 -12.04 -2.80 10.78
N LEU A 127 -10.82 -2.62 11.28
CA LEU A 127 -10.32 -3.36 12.44
C LEU A 127 -11.09 -3.02 13.71
N ARG A 128 -11.47 -1.74 13.91
CA ARG A 128 -12.33 -1.30 15.01
C ARG A 128 -13.74 -1.90 14.93
N LYS A 129 -14.24 -2.13 13.71
CA LYS A 129 -15.54 -2.78 13.46
C LYS A 129 -15.57 -4.28 13.71
N GLY A 130 -14.43 -4.90 14.03
CA GLY A 130 -14.38 -6.31 14.44
C GLY A 130 -13.95 -7.28 13.35
N LEU A 131 -13.33 -6.82 12.26
CA LEU A 131 -12.75 -7.69 11.23
C LEU A 131 -11.88 -8.78 11.86
N GLY A 132 -12.26 -10.06 11.66
CA GLY A 132 -11.51 -11.24 12.10
C GLY A 132 -11.39 -11.40 13.62
N ARG A 133 -12.31 -10.85 14.42
CA ARG A 133 -12.30 -11.00 15.89
C ARG A 133 -12.83 -12.37 16.39
N ASP A 134 -13.62 -13.04 15.56
CA ASP A 134 -14.33 -14.29 15.88
C ASP A 134 -14.02 -15.44 14.89
N ALA A 135 -12.91 -15.32 14.13
CA ALA A 135 -12.47 -16.30 13.14
C ALA A 135 -11.45 -17.30 13.71
#